data_AF-A0A9P4PEW6-F1
#
_entry.id   AF-A0A9P4PEW6-F1
#
_cell.length_a   1.000
_cell.length_b   1.000
_cell.length_c   1.000
_cell.angle_alpha   90.00
_cell.angle_beta   90.00
_cell.angle_gamma   90.00
#
_symmetry.space_group_name_H-M   'P 1'
#
loop_
_entity.id
_entity.type
_entity.pdbx_description
1 polymer ?
#
loop_
_entity_poly.entity_id
_entity_poly.type
_entity_poly.pdbx_seq_one_letter_code
_entity_poly.pdbx_strand_id
1 'polypeptide(L)'
;MSANAALQHSKDLAKTACERDDTSLIDEAFSNCSGHDGSPDLLQYSYRLAIQNNAEKVLKSLIDKQGLHVHHLPPTAVSGAGRSTPILEVLLAHGWDINWRHVSESGPNAEPFMWHIVGDGDLVAWCLEHGASLSPVRQESLHPNELTRSQLSCRQVLECAAAEGSVATFELLWSKGAPLGWRPLHLAVRAAGLALDRAPGAGEGEAGGRAGKSDKATEAAERMDMVRHLIDVVGVDVNALDHPVGKRKADRLGTPIVYVADLNGLGHLRELTWLLLDRGADPAPGLEEAKEIEHTAFVDDVDAWKAQHPNAGKGWLDMAKAKVFGR
;
A
#
# COMPACT_ATOMS: atom_id res chain seq x y z
N MET A 1 39.22 -22.55 -1.29
CA MET A 1 38.44 -21.41 -1.82
C MET A 1 38.28 -20.38 -0.71
N SER A 2 38.17 -19.09 -1.02
CA SER A 2 37.78 -18.09 -0.01
C SER A 2 36.35 -18.37 0.48
N ALA A 3 36.05 -18.11 1.75
CA ALA A 3 34.70 -18.29 2.32
C ALA A 3 33.62 -17.57 1.51
N ASN A 4 33.94 -16.41 0.92
CA ASN A 4 33.02 -15.67 0.04
C ASN A 4 32.72 -16.41 -1.27
N ALA A 5 33.69 -17.13 -1.85
CA ALA A 5 33.49 -17.89 -3.08
C ALA A 5 32.61 -19.13 -2.85
N ALA A 6 32.77 -19.78 -1.69
CA ALA A 6 31.94 -20.93 -1.30
C ALA A 6 30.47 -20.51 -1.03
N LEU A 7 30.25 -19.38 -0.36
CA LEU A 7 28.91 -18.83 -0.15
C LEU A 7 28.24 -18.43 -1.47
N GLN A 8 28.98 -17.78 -2.38
CA GLN A 8 28.42 -17.40 -3.68
C GLN A 8 28.02 -18.64 -4.50
N HIS A 9 28.89 -19.65 -4.55
CA HIS A 9 28.58 -20.91 -5.24
C HIS A 9 27.33 -21.59 -4.67
N SER A 10 27.19 -21.60 -3.34
CA SER A 10 26.01 -22.17 -2.67
C SER A 10 24.73 -21.36 -2.96
N LYS A 11 24.82 -20.03 -3.08
CA LYS A 11 23.70 -19.19 -3.53
C LYS A 11 23.30 -19.49 -4.97
N ASP A 12 24.26 -19.72 -5.88
CA ASP A 12 23.97 -20.05 -7.28
C ASP A 12 23.27 -21.42 -7.40
N LEU A 13 23.69 -22.40 -6.59
CA LEU A 13 23.02 -23.71 -6.48
C LEU A 13 21.60 -23.55 -5.93
N ALA A 14 21.42 -22.83 -4.82
CA ALA A 14 20.12 -22.59 -4.22
C ALA A 14 19.16 -21.86 -5.17
N LYS A 15 19.66 -20.91 -5.95
CA LYS A 15 18.89 -20.23 -7.00
C LYS A 15 18.40 -21.23 -8.04
N THR A 16 19.31 -22.05 -8.58
CA THR A 16 18.95 -23.07 -9.58
C THR A 16 17.97 -24.10 -9.02
N ALA A 17 18.13 -24.47 -7.75
CA ALA A 17 17.21 -25.35 -7.03
C ALA A 17 15.80 -24.77 -6.99
N CYS A 18 15.67 -23.49 -6.61
CA CYS A 18 14.37 -22.81 -6.55
C CYS A 18 13.74 -22.63 -7.94
N GLU A 19 14.52 -22.32 -8.97
CA GLU A 19 14.00 -22.20 -10.35
C GLU A 19 13.47 -23.52 -10.92
N ARG A 20 14.00 -24.66 -10.45
CA ARG A 20 13.64 -26.01 -10.95
C ARG A 20 12.80 -26.83 -9.98
N ASP A 21 12.52 -26.28 -8.80
CA ASP A 21 11.93 -26.98 -7.65
C ASP A 21 12.65 -28.31 -7.33
N ASP A 22 13.99 -28.26 -7.34
CA ASP A 22 14.88 -29.43 -7.18
C ASP A 22 15.48 -29.50 -5.77
N THR A 23 15.02 -30.48 -4.97
CA THR A 23 15.48 -30.68 -3.59
C THR A 23 16.89 -31.24 -3.49
N SER A 24 17.43 -31.85 -4.55
CA SER A 24 18.81 -32.37 -4.51
C SER A 24 19.84 -31.25 -4.55
N LEU A 25 19.58 -30.23 -5.39
CA LEU A 25 20.43 -29.05 -5.50
C LEU A 25 20.39 -28.18 -4.24
N ILE A 26 19.23 -28.10 -3.55
CA ILE A 26 19.16 -27.38 -2.28
C ILE A 26 19.92 -28.12 -1.18
N ASP A 27 19.80 -29.45 -1.12
CA ASP A 27 20.54 -30.25 -0.13
C ASP A 27 22.06 -30.15 -0.36
N GLU A 28 22.51 -30.10 -1.62
CA GLU A 28 23.91 -29.84 -1.99
C GLU A 28 24.37 -28.43 -1.59
N ALA A 29 23.56 -27.40 -1.85
CA ALA A 29 23.88 -26.01 -1.48
C ALA A 29 24.15 -25.86 0.03
N PHE A 30 23.32 -26.48 0.88
CA PHE A 30 23.50 -26.43 2.33
C PHE A 30 24.66 -27.30 2.83
N SER A 31 24.90 -28.45 2.18
CA SER A 31 26.07 -29.29 2.49
C SER A 31 27.37 -28.53 2.22
N ASN A 32 27.45 -27.77 1.14
CA ASN A 32 28.62 -26.94 0.80
C ASN A 32 28.85 -25.75 1.76
N CYS A 33 27.82 -25.35 2.53
CA CYS A 33 27.90 -24.29 3.54
C CYS A 33 28.06 -24.80 4.99
N SER A 34 27.89 -26.11 5.25
CA SER A 34 28.03 -26.68 6.59
C SER A 34 29.47 -26.52 7.12
N GLY A 35 29.65 -25.57 8.05
CA GLY A 35 30.96 -25.20 8.62
C GLY A 35 31.29 -23.70 8.58
N HIS A 36 30.43 -22.88 7.96
CA HIS A 36 30.60 -21.43 7.88
C HIS A 36 29.43 -20.67 8.54
N ASP A 37 29.70 -19.51 9.11
CA ASP A 37 28.69 -18.58 9.69
C ASP A 37 27.61 -18.12 8.67
N GLY A 38 27.76 -18.44 7.38
CA GLY A 38 26.83 -18.03 6.30
C GLY A 38 25.57 -18.89 6.12
N SER A 39 25.33 -19.89 6.98
CA SER A 39 24.12 -20.73 6.92
C SER A 39 22.80 -19.93 7.06
N PRO A 40 22.66 -18.96 7.99
CA PRO A 40 21.47 -18.13 8.09
C PRO A 40 21.22 -17.27 6.84
N ASP A 41 22.29 -16.71 6.25
CA ASP A 41 22.21 -15.90 5.03
C ASP A 41 21.75 -16.74 3.83
N LEU A 42 22.25 -17.97 3.69
CA LEU A 42 21.83 -18.88 2.64
C LEU A 42 20.37 -19.31 2.84
N LEU A 43 19.96 -19.59 4.07
CA LEU A 43 18.57 -19.93 4.39
C LEU A 43 17.63 -18.77 4.05
N GLN A 44 17.99 -17.55 4.45
CA GLN A 44 17.21 -16.35 4.16
C GLN A 44 17.09 -16.10 2.65
N TYR A 45 18.19 -16.27 1.92
CA TYR A 45 18.21 -16.15 0.47
C TYR A 45 17.33 -17.21 -0.21
N SER A 46 17.45 -18.47 0.22
CA SER A 46 16.80 -19.61 -0.41
C SER A 46 15.29 -19.59 -0.25
N TYR A 47 14.75 -19.31 0.96
CA TYR A 47 13.30 -19.35 1.14
C TYR A 47 12.60 -18.23 0.35
N ARG A 48 13.24 -17.04 0.23
CA ARG A 48 12.69 -15.94 -0.56
C ARG A 48 12.59 -16.32 -2.03
N LEU A 49 13.62 -16.96 -2.57
CA LEU A 49 13.59 -17.47 -3.94
C LEU A 49 12.59 -18.61 -4.11
N ALA A 50 12.46 -19.51 -3.14
CA ALA A 50 11.49 -20.59 -3.21
C ALA A 50 10.06 -20.03 -3.28
N ILE A 51 9.74 -18.99 -2.48
CA ILE A 51 8.46 -18.29 -2.54
C ILE A 51 8.26 -17.60 -3.90
N GLN A 52 9.26 -16.85 -4.37
CA GLN A 52 9.17 -16.11 -5.63
C GLN A 52 9.02 -17.02 -6.86
N ASN A 53 9.58 -18.23 -6.83
CA ASN A 53 9.53 -19.17 -7.95
C ASN A 53 8.44 -20.26 -7.78
N ASN A 54 7.63 -20.19 -6.72
CA ASN A 54 6.65 -21.24 -6.38
C ASN A 54 7.28 -22.64 -6.27
N ALA A 55 8.49 -22.71 -5.71
CA ALA A 55 9.24 -23.95 -5.53
C ALA A 55 8.76 -24.69 -4.27
N GLU A 56 7.60 -25.32 -4.36
CA GLU A 56 6.93 -25.96 -3.23
C GLU A 56 7.76 -27.07 -2.57
N LYS A 57 8.43 -27.93 -3.36
CA LYS A 57 9.23 -29.03 -2.80
C LYS A 57 10.49 -28.51 -2.13
N VAL A 58 11.13 -27.51 -2.74
CA VAL A 58 12.29 -26.84 -2.14
C VAL A 58 11.88 -26.16 -0.84
N LEU A 59 10.76 -25.42 -0.81
CA LEU A 59 10.29 -24.78 0.41
C LEU A 59 10.01 -25.81 1.52
N LYS A 60 9.33 -26.92 1.21
CA LYS A 60 9.13 -28.02 2.17
C LYS A 60 10.46 -28.58 2.68
N SER A 61 11.45 -28.79 1.80
CA SER A 61 12.79 -29.25 2.20
C SER A 61 13.49 -28.25 3.13
N LEU A 62 13.35 -26.95 2.87
CA LEU A 62 13.90 -25.90 3.75
C LEU A 62 13.26 -25.93 5.14
N ILE A 63 11.95 -26.17 5.23
CA ILE A 63 11.22 -26.29 6.50
C ILE A 63 11.62 -27.57 7.24
N ASP A 64 11.51 -28.71 6.57
CA ASP A 64 11.61 -30.03 7.20
C ASP A 64 13.06 -30.44 7.50
N LYS A 65 14.01 -30.08 6.62
CA LYS A 65 15.42 -30.51 6.75
C LYS A 65 16.36 -29.41 7.19
N GLN A 66 16.16 -28.19 6.69
CA GLN A 66 17.09 -27.07 6.94
C GLN A 66 16.65 -26.18 8.11
N GLY A 67 15.54 -26.51 8.78
CA GLY A 67 15.10 -25.85 10.00
C GLY A 67 14.50 -24.45 9.81
N LEU A 68 13.92 -24.15 8.63
CA LEU A 68 13.24 -22.89 8.41
C LEU A 68 12.02 -22.75 9.32
N HIS A 69 12.06 -21.78 10.24
CA HIS A 69 10.93 -21.44 11.10
C HIS A 69 9.95 -20.53 10.37
N VAL A 70 8.82 -21.10 9.93
CA VAL A 70 7.84 -20.35 9.12
C VAL A 70 6.87 -19.48 9.93
N HIS A 71 6.64 -19.80 11.21
CA HIS A 71 5.62 -19.14 12.04
C HIS A 71 5.71 -17.61 12.06
N HIS A 72 6.91 -17.05 11.98
CA HIS A 72 7.19 -15.61 12.05
C HIS A 72 7.84 -15.07 10.77
N LEU A 73 7.55 -15.66 9.60
CA LEU A 73 8.10 -15.14 8.36
C LEU A 73 7.63 -13.70 8.11
N PRO A 74 8.55 -12.78 7.75
CA PRO A 74 8.20 -11.40 7.48
C PRO A 74 7.15 -11.28 6.36
N PRO A 75 6.07 -10.49 6.55
CA PRO A 75 5.02 -10.29 5.56
C PRO A 75 5.56 -9.85 4.21
N THR A 76 6.56 -8.96 4.23
CA THR A 76 7.26 -8.48 3.02
C THR A 76 8.07 -9.55 2.29
N ALA A 77 8.52 -10.59 2.98
CA ALA A 77 9.22 -11.69 2.34
C ALA A 77 8.25 -12.63 1.62
N VAL A 78 7.01 -12.74 2.12
CA VAL A 78 5.95 -13.58 1.55
C VAL A 78 5.16 -12.84 0.46
N SER A 79 4.96 -11.53 0.58
CA SER A 79 4.16 -10.72 -0.37
C SER A 79 4.86 -10.39 -1.69
N GLY A 80 6.11 -10.83 -1.86
CA GLY A 80 6.93 -10.55 -3.03
C GLY A 80 6.34 -11.04 -4.36
N ALA A 81 6.99 -10.64 -5.45
CA ALA A 81 6.63 -11.09 -6.79
C ALA A 81 6.68 -12.62 -6.90
N GLY A 82 5.75 -13.19 -7.67
CA GLY A 82 5.69 -14.63 -7.90
C GLY A 82 5.01 -15.44 -6.80
N ARG A 83 4.52 -14.81 -5.72
CA ARG A 83 3.64 -15.44 -4.74
C ARG A 83 2.45 -16.13 -5.42
N SER A 84 1.98 -17.23 -4.86
CA SER A 84 0.82 -17.97 -5.34
C SER A 84 0.07 -18.63 -4.19
N THR A 85 -1.21 -18.96 -4.38
CA THR A 85 -1.97 -19.70 -3.37
C THR A 85 -1.28 -21.02 -2.97
N PRO A 86 -0.79 -21.88 -3.88
CA PRO A 86 -0.11 -23.13 -3.49
C PRO A 86 1.07 -22.94 -2.52
N ILE A 87 1.92 -21.92 -2.73
CA ILE A 87 3.04 -21.69 -1.81
C ILE A 87 2.58 -21.19 -0.44
N LEU A 88 1.49 -20.41 -0.40
CA LEU A 88 0.87 -19.96 0.86
C LEU A 88 0.21 -21.12 1.61
N GLU A 89 -0.42 -22.05 0.91
CA GLU A 89 -0.97 -23.29 1.50
C GLU A 89 0.13 -24.13 2.15
N VAL A 90 1.30 -24.24 1.51
CA VAL A 90 2.47 -24.89 2.14
C VAL A 90 2.87 -24.16 3.41
N LEU A 91 2.97 -22.83 3.39
CA LEU A 91 3.32 -22.07 4.59
C LEU A 91 2.30 -22.25 5.72
N LEU A 92 1.00 -22.16 5.42
CA LEU A 92 -0.07 -22.36 6.39
C LEU A 92 -0.07 -23.77 6.99
N ALA A 93 0.11 -24.80 6.15
CA ALA A 93 0.18 -26.19 6.60
C ALA A 93 1.35 -26.45 7.56
N HIS A 94 2.41 -25.66 7.46
CA HIS A 94 3.58 -25.72 8.35
C HIS A 94 3.52 -24.67 9.49
N GLY A 95 2.37 -24.04 9.71
CA GLY A 95 2.11 -23.18 10.87
C GLY A 95 2.58 -21.73 10.71
N TRP A 96 2.71 -21.22 9.48
CA TRP A 96 2.86 -19.79 9.25
C TRP A 96 1.64 -19.02 9.78
N ASP A 97 1.88 -18.01 10.60
CA ASP A 97 0.82 -17.12 11.07
C ASP A 97 0.59 -16.00 10.03
N ILE A 98 -0.50 -16.12 9.27
CA ILE A 98 -0.93 -15.12 8.27
C ILE A 98 -1.18 -13.72 8.89
N ASN A 99 -1.45 -13.67 10.20
CA ASN A 99 -1.65 -12.43 10.95
C ASN A 99 -0.37 -11.92 11.62
N TRP A 100 0.75 -12.62 11.42
CA TRP A 100 2.00 -12.21 12.04
C TRP A 100 2.42 -10.83 11.56
N ARG A 101 2.91 -10.06 12.52
CA ARG A 101 3.48 -8.74 12.32
C ARG A 101 4.50 -8.43 13.40
N HIS A 102 5.45 -7.58 13.08
CA HIS A 102 6.46 -7.13 14.03
C HIS A 102 5.95 -5.91 14.82
N VAL A 103 5.38 -6.16 16.01
CA VAL A 103 4.67 -5.14 16.80
C VAL A 103 5.58 -4.05 17.38
N SER A 104 6.85 -4.36 17.64
CA SER A 104 7.82 -3.43 18.26
C SER A 104 8.50 -2.49 17.26
N GLU A 105 8.27 -2.66 15.96
CA GLU A 105 8.87 -1.83 14.91
C GLU A 105 7.83 -0.96 14.21
N SER A 106 8.31 0.09 13.56
CA SER A 106 7.59 0.81 12.51
C SER A 106 8.15 0.38 11.16
N GLY A 107 7.30 0.27 10.15
CA GLY A 107 7.74 -0.03 8.79
C GLY A 107 6.96 -1.19 8.18
N PRO A 108 7.39 -1.70 7.03
CA PRO A 108 6.61 -2.67 6.25
C PRO A 108 6.23 -3.93 7.02
N ASN A 109 7.12 -4.48 7.86
CA ASN A 109 6.84 -5.69 8.64
C ASN A 109 5.94 -5.45 9.86
N ALA A 110 5.61 -4.19 10.17
CA ALA A 110 4.65 -3.86 11.21
C ALA A 110 3.20 -4.04 10.73
N GLU A 111 2.97 -4.38 9.45
CA GLU A 111 1.66 -4.65 8.86
C GLU A 111 1.54 -6.15 8.54
N PRO A 112 0.37 -6.79 8.74
CA PRO A 112 0.17 -8.19 8.36
C PRO A 112 0.25 -8.42 6.85
N PHE A 113 0.40 -9.68 6.42
CA PHE A 113 0.51 -10.06 5.01
C PHE A 113 -0.56 -9.43 4.10
N MET A 114 -1.83 -9.46 4.53
CA MET A 114 -2.95 -8.97 3.73
C MET A 114 -2.82 -7.48 3.34
N TRP A 115 -2.13 -6.65 4.12
CA TRP A 115 -1.93 -5.23 3.83
C TRP A 115 -1.06 -5.00 2.59
N HIS A 116 -0.17 -5.94 2.29
CA HIS A 116 0.75 -5.85 1.15
C HIS A 116 0.19 -6.43 -0.15
N ILE A 117 -1.01 -7.01 -0.10
CA ILE A 117 -1.64 -7.65 -1.25
C ILE A 117 -3.03 -7.08 -1.54
N VAL A 118 -3.39 -5.92 -0.97
CA VAL A 118 -4.69 -5.27 -1.19
C VAL A 118 -4.98 -4.91 -2.66
N GLY A 119 -3.95 -4.84 -3.50
CA GLY A 119 -4.10 -4.70 -4.96
C GLY A 119 -4.61 -5.96 -5.68
N ASP A 120 -4.64 -7.10 -4.99
CA ASP A 120 -4.97 -8.42 -5.52
C ASP A 120 -6.23 -8.93 -4.81
N GLY A 121 -7.40 -8.60 -5.36
CA GLY A 121 -8.69 -8.85 -4.73
C GLY A 121 -8.99 -10.33 -4.47
N ASP A 122 -8.59 -11.21 -5.38
CA ASP A 122 -8.75 -12.66 -5.23
C ASP A 122 -7.89 -13.17 -4.07
N LEU A 123 -6.65 -12.67 -3.94
CA LEU A 123 -5.77 -13.06 -2.85
C LEU A 123 -6.23 -12.48 -1.50
N VAL A 124 -6.82 -11.28 -1.48
CA VAL A 124 -7.47 -10.73 -0.28
C VAL A 124 -8.62 -11.63 0.16
N ALA A 125 -9.49 -12.05 -0.77
CA ALA A 125 -10.58 -12.97 -0.46
C ALA A 125 -10.05 -14.29 0.12
N TRP A 126 -9.02 -14.87 -0.50
CA TRP A 126 -8.37 -16.08 0.00
C TRP A 126 -7.78 -15.87 1.41
N CYS A 127 -7.13 -14.74 1.69
CA CYS A 127 -6.60 -14.44 3.03
C CYS A 127 -7.71 -14.45 4.09
N LEU A 128 -8.87 -13.83 3.79
CA LEU A 128 -10.01 -13.78 4.70
C LEU A 128 -10.61 -15.17 4.96
N GLU A 129 -10.68 -16.02 3.93
CA GLU A 129 -11.12 -17.42 4.05
C GLU A 129 -10.17 -18.26 4.93
N HIS A 130 -8.88 -17.90 4.95
CA HIS A 130 -7.83 -18.58 5.70
C HIS A 130 -7.51 -17.92 7.05
N GLY A 131 -8.43 -17.10 7.58
CA GLY A 131 -8.34 -16.57 8.94
C GLY A 131 -7.49 -15.32 9.10
N ALA A 132 -7.20 -14.60 8.01
CA ALA A 132 -6.64 -13.26 8.11
C ALA A 132 -7.62 -12.33 8.85
N SER A 133 -7.09 -11.57 9.81
CA SER A 133 -7.84 -10.68 10.68
C SER A 133 -7.83 -9.26 10.13
N LEU A 134 -8.99 -8.60 10.20
CA LEU A 134 -9.12 -7.16 9.97
C LEU A 134 -8.65 -6.31 11.16
N SER A 135 -8.41 -6.96 12.31
CA SER A 135 -7.91 -6.36 13.53
C SER A 135 -6.54 -6.96 13.86
N PRO A 136 -5.45 -6.35 13.37
CA PRO A 136 -4.09 -6.79 13.65
C PRO A 136 -3.83 -6.96 15.15
N VAL A 137 -3.07 -7.99 15.50
CA VAL A 137 -2.69 -8.28 16.89
C VAL A 137 -2.07 -7.03 17.53
N ARG A 138 -2.54 -6.69 18.74
CA ARG A 138 -2.11 -5.53 19.54
C ARG A 138 -2.27 -4.17 18.83
N GLN A 139 -3.17 -4.07 17.86
CA GLN A 139 -3.63 -2.78 17.38
C GLN A 139 -4.83 -2.32 18.20
N GLU A 140 -4.71 -1.15 18.83
CA GLU A 140 -5.79 -0.54 19.58
C GLU A 140 -6.91 -0.04 18.66
N SER A 141 -8.15 -0.12 19.14
CA SER A 141 -9.33 0.38 18.43
C SER A 141 -9.21 1.86 18.09
N LEU A 142 -9.79 2.27 16.96
CA LEU A 142 -9.81 3.67 16.55
C LEU A 142 -10.56 4.53 17.56
N HIS A 143 -9.98 5.68 17.91
CA HIS A 143 -10.60 6.67 18.77
C HIS A 143 -10.65 8.04 18.06
N PRO A 144 -11.77 8.78 18.11
CA PRO A 144 -11.92 10.04 17.37
C PRO A 144 -10.97 11.17 17.82
N ASN A 145 -10.34 11.07 18.99
CA ASN A 145 -9.52 12.16 19.54
C ASN A 145 -8.05 11.76 19.76
N GLU A 146 -7.69 10.53 19.40
CA GLU A 146 -6.40 9.98 19.72
C GLU A 146 -5.89 9.07 18.62
N LEU A 147 -4.60 9.20 18.37
CA LEU A 147 -3.86 8.36 17.46
C LEU A 147 -2.75 7.68 18.25
N THR A 148 -2.93 6.39 18.50
CA THR A 148 -2.02 5.61 19.35
C THR A 148 -0.74 5.22 18.59
N ARG A 149 0.28 4.79 19.33
CA ARG A 149 1.52 4.30 18.72
C ARG A 149 1.27 3.05 17.87
N SER A 150 0.37 2.16 18.27
CA SER A 150 0.05 0.97 17.47
C SER A 150 -0.59 1.32 16.13
N GLN A 151 -1.40 2.38 16.08
CA GLN A 151 -2.04 2.88 14.87
C GLN A 151 -1.07 3.65 13.95
N LEU A 152 -0.02 4.23 14.51
CA LEU A 152 1.09 4.78 13.72
C LEU A 152 1.96 3.67 13.12
N SER A 153 2.22 2.61 13.88
CA SER A 153 3.07 1.50 13.44
C SER A 153 2.38 0.60 12.40
N CYS A 154 1.06 0.43 12.47
CA CYS A 154 0.29 -0.35 11.50
C CYS A 154 -0.91 0.46 11.03
N ARG A 155 -1.00 0.67 9.72
CA ARG A 155 -2.17 1.32 9.11
C ARG A 155 -3.42 0.47 9.28
N GLN A 156 -4.58 1.08 9.07
CA GLN A 156 -5.82 0.31 8.89
C GLN A 156 -5.83 -0.30 7.48
N VAL A 157 -6.40 -1.49 7.30
CA VAL A 157 -6.37 -2.15 5.96
C VAL A 157 -7.07 -1.31 4.90
N LEU A 158 -8.13 -0.59 5.27
CA LEU A 158 -8.84 0.32 4.36
C LEU A 158 -8.00 1.53 3.95
N GLU A 159 -7.01 1.95 4.76
CA GLU A 159 -6.02 2.97 4.34
C GLU A 159 -5.13 2.43 3.22
N CYS A 160 -4.70 1.16 3.30
CA CYS A 160 -3.92 0.52 2.25
C CYS A 160 -4.77 0.25 1.00
N ALA A 161 -5.98 -0.30 1.17
CA ALA A 161 -6.88 -0.60 0.06
C ALA A 161 -7.32 0.68 -0.68
N ALA A 162 -7.51 1.81 0.02
CA ALA A 162 -7.78 3.08 -0.62
C ALA A 162 -6.59 3.59 -1.47
N ALA A 163 -5.36 3.25 -1.10
CA ALA A 163 -4.16 3.66 -1.83
C ALA A 163 -3.86 2.75 -3.04
N GLU A 164 -4.02 1.43 -2.87
CA GLU A 164 -3.46 0.43 -3.78
C GLU A 164 -4.49 -0.57 -4.32
N GLY A 165 -5.65 -0.71 -3.66
CA GLY A 165 -6.70 -1.65 -4.01
C GLY A 165 -7.68 -1.12 -5.06
N SER A 166 -8.50 -2.01 -5.61
CA SER A 166 -9.67 -1.62 -6.39
C SER A 166 -10.83 -1.23 -5.47
N VAL A 167 -11.84 -0.53 -6.00
CA VAL A 167 -13.09 -0.25 -5.26
C VAL A 167 -13.74 -1.56 -4.78
N ALA A 168 -13.70 -2.63 -5.58
CA ALA A 168 -14.23 -3.93 -5.19
C ALA A 168 -13.50 -4.53 -3.99
N THR A 169 -12.16 -4.47 -3.95
CA THR A 169 -11.39 -4.96 -2.80
C THR A 169 -11.65 -4.12 -1.55
N PHE A 170 -11.78 -2.80 -1.71
CA PHE A 170 -12.12 -1.90 -0.61
C PHE A 170 -13.50 -2.23 -0.02
N GLU A 171 -14.52 -2.39 -0.88
CA GLU A 171 -15.87 -2.77 -0.47
C GLU A 171 -15.93 -4.16 0.16
N LEU A 172 -15.16 -5.12 -0.35
CA LEU A 172 -15.03 -6.44 0.28
C LEU A 172 -14.55 -6.31 1.73
N LEU A 173 -13.44 -5.59 1.96
CA LEU A 173 -12.90 -5.39 3.30
C LEU A 173 -13.86 -4.61 4.20
N TRP A 174 -14.48 -3.55 3.67
CA TRP A 174 -15.46 -2.75 4.39
C TRP A 174 -16.66 -3.60 4.83
N SER A 175 -17.24 -4.37 3.91
CA SER A 175 -18.42 -5.21 4.19
C SER A 175 -18.14 -6.28 5.25
N LYS A 176 -16.87 -6.64 5.44
CA LYS A 176 -16.40 -7.57 6.50
C LYS A 176 -16.12 -6.87 7.83
N GLY A 177 -16.33 -5.56 7.91
CA GLY A 177 -16.18 -4.77 9.14
C GLY A 177 -14.80 -4.16 9.33
N ALA A 178 -14.01 -4.00 8.25
CA ALA A 178 -12.73 -3.31 8.34
C ALA A 178 -12.94 -1.85 8.78
N PRO A 179 -12.15 -1.34 9.73
CA PRO A 179 -12.35 -0.01 10.27
C PRO A 179 -11.89 1.07 9.28
N LEU A 180 -12.74 2.09 9.07
CA LEU A 180 -12.39 3.26 8.28
C LEU A 180 -11.42 4.14 9.10
N GLY A 181 -10.14 4.06 8.76
CA GLY A 181 -9.09 4.85 9.39
C GLY A 181 -9.21 6.35 9.15
N TRP A 182 -8.17 7.09 9.54
CA TRP A 182 -8.12 8.55 9.39
C TRP A 182 -7.70 8.99 7.99
N ARG A 183 -6.99 8.11 7.27
CA ARG A 183 -6.32 8.45 6.01
C ARG A 183 -6.81 7.80 4.71
N PRO A 184 -7.97 7.09 4.62
CA PRO A 184 -8.39 6.51 3.35
C PRO A 184 -8.38 7.51 2.19
N LEU A 185 -9.06 8.65 2.33
CA LEU A 185 -9.14 9.66 1.27
C LEU A 185 -7.78 10.32 0.98
N HIS A 186 -7.01 10.62 2.01
CA HIS A 186 -5.67 11.20 1.89
C HIS A 186 -4.73 10.32 1.05
N LEU A 187 -4.70 9.02 1.33
CA LEU A 187 -3.84 8.08 0.61
C LEU A 187 -4.38 7.78 -0.79
N ALA A 188 -5.70 7.72 -0.98
CA ALA A 188 -6.30 7.59 -2.31
C ALA A 188 -5.94 8.78 -3.21
N VAL A 189 -6.05 10.01 -2.69
CA VAL A 189 -5.67 11.23 -3.40
C VAL A 189 -4.19 11.20 -3.78
N ARG A 190 -3.30 10.87 -2.84
CA ARG A 190 -1.87 10.78 -3.14
C ARG A 190 -1.57 9.72 -4.22
N ALA A 191 -2.21 8.55 -4.12
CA ALA A 191 -2.02 7.47 -5.09
C ALA A 191 -2.56 7.86 -6.48
N ALA A 192 -3.72 8.54 -6.55
CA ALA A 192 -4.27 9.06 -7.79
C ALA A 192 -3.35 10.08 -8.46
N GLY A 193 -2.79 11.02 -7.69
CA GLY A 193 -1.85 12.01 -8.23
C GLY A 193 -0.59 11.36 -8.82
N LEU A 194 -0.02 10.37 -8.13
CA LEU A 194 1.13 9.60 -8.63
C LEU A 194 0.79 8.75 -9.86
N ALA A 195 -0.42 8.20 -9.94
CA ALA A 195 -0.86 7.41 -11.10
C ALA A 195 -1.12 8.30 -12.32
N LEU A 196 -1.73 9.47 -12.13
CA LEU A 196 -1.97 10.47 -13.19
C LEU A 196 -0.67 10.96 -13.82
N ASP A 197 0.36 11.21 -13.02
CA ASP A 197 1.68 11.63 -13.52
C ASP A 197 2.37 10.54 -14.36
N ARG A 198 2.20 9.28 -13.98
CA ARG A 198 2.76 8.14 -14.73
C ARG A 198 1.97 7.81 -15.99
N ALA A 199 0.69 8.17 -16.03
CA ALA A 199 -0.16 7.91 -17.17
C ALA A 199 0.37 8.68 -18.38
N PRO A 200 0.44 8.07 -19.57
CA PRO A 200 0.92 8.76 -20.74
C PRO A 200 0.00 9.95 -21.03
N GLY A 201 0.54 11.16 -20.97
CA GLY A 201 -0.15 12.34 -21.48
C GLY A 201 -0.55 12.11 -22.93
N ALA A 202 -1.69 12.64 -23.35
CA ALA A 202 -2.23 12.51 -24.70
C ALA A 202 -1.31 13.06 -25.82
N GLY A 203 -0.07 13.47 -25.52
CA GLY A 203 0.84 14.17 -26.42
C GLY A 203 2.29 13.67 -26.51
N GLU A 204 2.74 12.63 -25.78
CA GLU A 204 4.17 12.24 -25.82
C GLU A 204 4.45 10.84 -26.43
N GLY A 205 5.12 10.87 -27.58
CA GLY A 205 6.14 9.91 -28.03
C GLY A 205 5.79 8.42 -28.08
N GLU A 206 5.63 7.89 -29.28
CA GLU A 206 5.61 6.46 -29.59
C GLU A 206 6.99 5.81 -29.37
N ALA A 207 7.32 5.43 -28.13
CA ALA A 207 8.51 4.60 -27.86
C ALA A 207 8.29 3.47 -26.83
N GLY A 208 7.18 3.49 -26.09
CA GLY A 208 6.79 2.41 -25.17
C GLY A 208 5.66 1.57 -25.76
N GLY A 209 5.82 0.25 -25.79
CA GLY A 209 4.86 -0.71 -26.36
C GLY A 209 3.42 -0.48 -25.88
N ARG A 210 2.47 -0.70 -26.80
CA ARG A 210 1.03 -0.41 -26.67
C ARG A 210 0.37 -1.00 -25.40
N ALA A 211 0.88 -2.12 -24.90
CA ALA A 211 0.39 -2.78 -23.68
C ALA A 211 0.66 -1.95 -22.41
N GLY A 212 1.90 -1.50 -22.20
CA GLY A 212 2.27 -0.76 -20.98
C GLY A 212 1.71 0.67 -20.89
N LYS A 213 1.25 1.25 -22.02
CA LYS A 213 0.53 2.54 -22.02
C LYS A 213 -0.92 2.38 -21.56
N SER A 214 -1.57 1.28 -21.94
CA SER A 214 -2.95 0.98 -21.55
C SER A 214 -3.06 0.72 -20.05
N ASP A 215 -2.13 -0.06 -19.49
CA ASP A 215 -2.19 -0.49 -18.08
C ASP A 215 -2.07 0.70 -17.11
N LYS A 216 -1.21 1.68 -17.40
CA LYS A 216 -1.03 2.87 -16.56
C LYS A 216 -2.23 3.81 -16.60
N ALA A 217 -2.87 3.95 -17.76
CA ALA A 217 -4.08 4.76 -17.90
C ALA A 217 -5.26 4.10 -17.15
N THR A 218 -5.37 2.77 -17.23
CA THR A 218 -6.33 2.01 -16.42
C THR A 218 -6.05 2.19 -14.93
N GLU A 219 -4.80 2.08 -14.49
CA GLU A 219 -4.43 2.32 -13.09
C GLU A 219 -4.84 3.73 -12.63
N ALA A 220 -4.51 4.77 -13.41
CA ALA A 220 -4.90 6.14 -13.07
C ALA A 220 -6.43 6.32 -12.97
N ALA A 221 -7.19 5.72 -13.88
CA ALA A 221 -8.65 5.72 -13.83
C ALA A 221 -9.17 5.01 -12.56
N GLU A 222 -8.64 3.84 -12.21
CA GLU A 222 -9.01 3.10 -11.01
C GLU A 222 -8.70 3.89 -9.72
N ARG A 223 -7.55 4.59 -9.67
CA ARG A 223 -7.22 5.45 -8.51
C ARG A 223 -8.16 6.64 -8.41
N MET A 224 -8.53 7.26 -9.54
CA MET A 224 -9.51 8.34 -9.55
C MET A 224 -10.90 7.85 -9.12
N ASP A 225 -11.30 6.66 -9.53
CA ASP A 225 -12.57 6.05 -9.12
C ASP A 225 -12.61 5.75 -7.62
N MET A 226 -11.49 5.35 -7.01
CA MET A 226 -11.39 5.22 -5.56
C MET A 226 -11.62 6.56 -4.84
N VAL A 227 -11.04 7.66 -5.34
CA VAL A 227 -11.27 9.00 -4.76
C VAL A 227 -12.74 9.40 -4.86
N ARG A 228 -13.37 9.19 -6.03
CA ARG A 228 -14.81 9.46 -6.22
C ARG A 228 -15.66 8.60 -5.27
N HIS A 229 -15.37 7.30 -5.18
CA HIS A 229 -16.10 6.36 -4.33
C HIS A 229 -16.05 6.76 -2.85
N LEU A 230 -14.87 7.13 -2.35
CA LEU A 230 -14.71 7.58 -0.96
C LEU A 230 -15.52 8.84 -0.64
N ILE A 231 -15.64 9.78 -1.59
CA ILE A 231 -16.38 11.02 -1.38
C ILE A 231 -17.89 10.80 -1.59
N ASP A 232 -18.29 10.20 -2.71
CA ASP A 232 -19.68 10.15 -3.16
C ASP A 232 -20.50 9.02 -2.57
N VAL A 233 -19.88 7.86 -2.37
CA VAL A 233 -20.58 6.65 -1.95
C VAL A 233 -20.39 6.44 -0.45
N VAL A 234 -19.14 6.49 -0.01
CA VAL A 234 -18.79 6.33 1.40
C VAL A 234 -19.14 7.57 2.23
N GLY A 235 -19.06 8.77 1.63
CA GLY A 235 -19.32 10.03 2.34
C GLY A 235 -18.18 10.47 3.24
N VAL A 236 -16.92 10.15 2.92
CA VAL A 236 -15.76 10.71 3.62
C VAL A 236 -15.74 12.22 3.39
N ASP A 237 -15.65 12.98 4.48
CA ASP A 237 -15.54 14.43 4.41
C ASP A 237 -14.23 14.83 3.70
N VAL A 238 -14.37 15.55 2.59
CA VAL A 238 -13.26 16.03 1.76
C VAL A 238 -12.35 17.01 2.51
N ASN A 239 -12.78 17.54 3.66
CA ASN A 239 -12.00 18.41 4.53
C ASN A 239 -11.60 17.73 5.86
N ALA A 240 -11.83 16.42 5.99
CA ALA A 240 -11.40 15.68 7.18
C ALA A 240 -9.88 15.81 7.36
N LEU A 241 -9.43 15.96 8.61
CA LEU A 241 -8.01 15.88 8.92
C LEU A 241 -7.57 14.42 8.93
N ASP A 242 -6.35 14.17 8.45
CA ASP A 242 -5.67 12.89 8.59
C ASP A 242 -5.20 12.59 10.02
N HIS A 243 -5.49 13.44 11.02
CA HIS A 243 -5.15 13.28 12.44
C HIS A 243 -6.15 13.98 13.36
N PRO A 244 -6.16 13.66 14.66
CA PRO A 244 -6.95 14.40 15.63
C PRO A 244 -6.56 15.88 15.70
N VAL A 245 -7.54 16.76 15.85
CA VAL A 245 -7.33 18.23 15.91
C VAL A 245 -6.23 18.61 16.90
N GLY A 246 -5.31 19.48 16.47
CA GLY A 246 -4.22 20.02 17.31
C GLY A 246 -3.03 19.08 17.53
N LYS A 247 -3.00 17.91 16.87
CA LYS A 247 -1.93 16.91 17.02
C LYS A 247 -1.19 16.63 15.70
N ARG A 248 -0.82 17.69 14.94
CA ARG A 248 -0.07 17.54 13.67
C ARG A 248 1.20 16.72 13.91
N LYS A 249 1.44 15.72 13.06
CA LYS A 249 2.65 14.90 13.04
C LYS A 249 3.38 15.09 11.72
N ALA A 250 4.68 14.83 11.69
CA ALA A 250 5.51 15.08 10.50
C ALA A 250 5.07 14.29 9.26
N ASP A 251 4.41 13.13 9.42
CA ASP A 251 3.91 12.28 8.33
C ASP A 251 2.44 12.55 7.95
N ARG A 252 1.85 13.63 8.48
CA ARG A 252 0.43 13.96 8.35
C ARG A 252 0.24 15.42 7.98
N LEU A 253 -0.32 15.65 6.80
CA LEU A 253 -0.34 16.95 6.13
C LEU A 253 -1.61 17.75 6.44
N GLY A 254 -2.64 17.14 7.02
CA GLY A 254 -3.91 17.79 7.29
C GLY A 254 -5.01 17.26 6.39
N THR A 255 -5.55 18.10 5.50
CA THR A 255 -6.69 17.72 4.65
C THR A 255 -6.23 17.07 3.33
N PRO A 256 -7.11 16.33 2.61
CA PRO A 256 -6.76 15.67 1.36
C PRO A 256 -6.20 16.59 0.28
N ILE A 257 -6.67 17.85 0.20
CA ILE A 257 -6.15 18.80 -0.80
C ILE A 257 -4.68 19.19 -0.58
N VAL A 258 -4.20 19.15 0.67
CA VAL A 258 -2.78 19.37 0.99
C VAL A 258 -1.91 18.27 0.38
N TYR A 259 -2.40 17.04 0.31
CA TYR A 259 -1.69 15.93 -0.33
C TYR A 259 -1.55 16.11 -1.85
N VAL A 260 -2.43 16.88 -2.50
CA VAL A 260 -2.23 17.25 -3.91
C VAL A 260 -1.19 18.36 -4.01
N ALA A 261 -1.25 19.34 -3.11
CA ALA A 261 -0.28 20.43 -3.06
C ALA A 261 1.14 19.92 -2.81
N ASP A 262 1.35 18.91 -1.94
CA ASP A 262 2.65 18.28 -1.63
C ASP A 262 3.30 17.57 -2.84
N LEU A 263 2.53 17.25 -3.88
CA LEU A 263 3.03 16.57 -5.08
C LEU A 263 3.65 17.55 -6.09
N ASN A 264 4.50 18.47 -5.62
CA ASN A 264 5.20 19.41 -6.51
C ASN A 264 6.07 18.65 -7.53
N GLY A 265 6.09 19.17 -8.76
CA GLY A 265 6.83 18.59 -9.88
C GLY A 265 6.06 17.55 -10.71
N LEU A 266 4.82 17.22 -10.33
CA LEU A 266 3.95 16.36 -11.15
C LEU A 266 3.09 17.20 -12.11
N GLY A 267 2.99 16.77 -13.37
CA GLY A 267 2.43 17.60 -14.46
C GLY A 267 0.91 17.52 -14.65
N HIS A 268 0.25 16.53 -14.07
CA HIS A 268 -1.12 16.13 -14.44
C HIS A 268 -2.10 16.06 -13.26
N LEU A 269 -2.03 17.04 -12.35
CA LEU A 269 -2.85 17.04 -11.12
C LEU A 269 -4.18 17.80 -11.24
N ARG A 270 -4.39 18.60 -12.31
CA ARG A 270 -5.58 19.46 -12.47
C ARG A 270 -6.89 18.72 -12.24
N GLU A 271 -7.07 17.55 -12.87
CA GLU A 271 -8.32 16.80 -12.77
C GLU A 271 -8.62 16.40 -11.32
N LEU A 272 -7.59 15.93 -10.60
CA LEU A 272 -7.71 15.55 -9.20
C LEU A 272 -7.96 16.77 -8.30
N THR A 273 -7.25 17.88 -8.52
CA THR A 273 -7.47 19.14 -7.81
C THR A 273 -8.92 19.61 -7.97
N TRP A 274 -9.41 19.65 -9.21
CA TRP A 274 -10.76 20.10 -9.51
C TRP A 274 -11.82 19.17 -8.95
N LEU A 275 -11.62 17.85 -9.01
CA LEU A 275 -12.52 16.88 -8.38
C LEU A 275 -12.70 17.19 -6.89
N LEU A 276 -11.62 17.45 -6.14
CA LEU A 276 -11.74 17.78 -4.72
C LEU A 276 -12.48 19.11 -4.50
N LEU A 277 -12.16 20.14 -5.29
CA LEU A 277 -12.81 21.46 -5.17
C LEU A 277 -14.30 21.42 -5.54
N ASP A 278 -14.67 20.70 -6.59
CA ASP A 278 -16.07 20.49 -7.01
C ASP A 278 -16.89 19.80 -5.91
N ARG A 279 -16.24 19.02 -5.06
CA ARG A 279 -16.84 18.35 -3.89
C ARG A 279 -16.72 19.16 -2.60
N GLY A 280 -16.26 20.40 -2.72
CA GLY A 280 -16.20 21.33 -1.62
C GLY A 280 -14.97 21.17 -0.75
N ALA A 281 -13.81 20.82 -1.31
CA ALA A 281 -12.55 21.00 -0.59
C ALA A 281 -12.25 22.49 -0.38
N ASP A 282 -11.84 22.87 0.82
CA ASP A 282 -11.29 24.20 1.10
C ASP A 282 -9.87 24.29 0.53
N PRO A 283 -9.60 25.15 -0.47
CA PRO A 283 -8.26 25.28 -1.04
C PRO A 283 -7.23 25.93 -0.10
N ALA A 284 -7.64 26.63 0.96
CA ALA A 284 -6.72 27.45 1.74
C ALA A 284 -5.53 26.67 2.33
N PRO A 285 -5.70 25.49 2.97
CA PRO A 285 -4.58 24.70 3.46
C PRO A 285 -3.64 24.23 2.35
N GLY A 286 -4.18 23.85 1.20
CA GLY A 286 -3.37 23.43 0.05
C GLY A 286 -2.58 24.59 -0.56
N LEU A 287 -3.16 25.80 -0.60
CA LEU A 287 -2.46 27.00 -1.07
C LEU A 287 -1.33 27.44 -0.14
N GLU A 288 -1.50 27.26 1.18
CA GLU A 288 -0.43 27.50 2.16
C GLU A 288 0.75 26.55 1.91
N GLU A 289 0.50 25.25 1.80
CA GLU A 289 1.54 24.25 1.52
C GLU A 289 2.21 24.51 0.16
N ALA A 290 1.43 24.73 -0.90
CA ALA A 290 1.95 24.99 -2.24
C ALA A 290 2.87 26.22 -2.28
N LYS A 291 2.61 27.23 -1.44
CA LYS A 291 3.47 28.40 -1.30
C LYS A 291 4.80 28.05 -0.61
N GLU A 292 4.78 27.20 0.41
CA GLU A 292 6.00 26.78 1.13
C GLU A 292 6.94 25.98 0.22
N ILE A 293 6.40 25.15 -0.67
CA ILE A 293 7.19 24.29 -1.56
C ILE A 293 7.27 24.79 -3.02
N GLU A 294 6.82 26.02 -3.28
CA GLU A 294 6.84 26.68 -4.60
C GLU A 294 6.10 25.90 -5.73
N HIS A 295 4.99 25.24 -5.40
CA HIS A 295 4.15 24.51 -6.36
C HIS A 295 3.19 25.44 -7.12
N THR A 296 3.73 26.20 -8.09
CA THR A 296 2.95 27.22 -8.85
C THR A 296 1.81 26.62 -9.67
N ALA A 297 1.98 25.43 -10.25
CA ALA A 297 0.96 24.77 -11.06
C ALA A 297 -0.33 24.49 -10.27
N PHE A 298 -0.22 24.08 -9.01
CA PHE A 298 -1.37 23.89 -8.13
C PHE A 298 -2.12 25.21 -7.88
N VAL A 299 -1.39 26.31 -7.65
CA VAL A 299 -1.98 27.65 -7.45
C VAL A 299 -2.76 28.08 -8.69
N ASP A 300 -2.15 27.93 -9.87
CA ASP A 300 -2.79 28.26 -11.15
C ASP A 300 -4.06 27.43 -11.39
N ASP A 301 -4.04 26.14 -11.03
CA ASP A 301 -5.20 25.26 -11.18
C ASP A 301 -6.36 25.65 -10.24
N VAL A 302 -6.05 26.06 -9.00
CA VAL A 302 -7.05 26.57 -8.04
C VAL A 302 -7.64 27.89 -8.52
N ASP A 303 -6.82 28.81 -9.04
CA ASP A 303 -7.28 30.10 -9.56
C ASP A 303 -8.12 29.93 -10.83
N ALA A 304 -7.72 29.03 -11.72
CA ALA A 304 -8.51 28.66 -12.89
C ALA A 304 -9.87 28.06 -12.49
N TRP A 305 -9.90 27.20 -11.46
CA TRP A 305 -11.16 26.66 -10.95
C TRP A 305 -12.08 27.74 -10.37
N LYS A 306 -11.54 28.66 -9.55
CA LYS A 306 -12.31 29.78 -8.96
C LYS A 306 -12.90 30.69 -10.05
N ALA A 307 -12.17 30.94 -11.12
CA ALA A 307 -12.64 31.74 -12.24
C ALA A 307 -13.85 31.11 -12.95
N GLN A 308 -13.94 29.77 -12.99
CA GLN A 308 -15.07 29.03 -13.55
C GLN A 308 -16.23 28.86 -12.57
N HIS A 309 -15.98 28.99 -11.26
CA HIS A 309 -16.96 28.82 -10.19
C HIS A 309 -17.08 30.05 -9.29
N PRO A 310 -17.48 31.23 -9.82
CA PRO A 310 -17.44 32.51 -9.09
C PRO A 310 -18.36 32.56 -7.85
N ASN A 311 -19.29 31.61 -7.70
CA ASN A 311 -20.20 31.50 -6.57
C ASN A 311 -19.80 30.42 -5.53
N ALA A 312 -18.79 29.59 -5.79
CA ALA A 312 -18.43 28.49 -4.90
C ALA A 312 -17.92 28.98 -3.53
N GLY A 313 -17.26 30.14 -3.47
CA GLY A 313 -16.82 30.76 -2.21
C GLY A 313 -17.93 31.39 -1.37
N LYS A 314 -19.12 31.63 -1.94
CA LYS A 314 -20.29 32.14 -1.19
C LYS A 314 -21.12 31.01 -0.59
N GLY A 315 -21.23 29.88 -1.32
CA GLY A 315 -21.99 28.71 -0.89
C GLY A 315 -21.44 28.01 0.36
N TRP A 316 -20.12 28.02 0.59
CA TRP A 316 -19.52 27.40 1.79
C TRP A 316 -20.00 28.08 3.09
N LEU A 317 -20.01 29.41 3.14
CA LEU A 317 -20.48 30.16 4.31
C LEU A 317 -21.97 29.95 4.56
N ASP A 318 -22.76 29.76 3.49
CA ASP A 318 -24.20 29.52 3.60
C ASP A 318 -24.53 28.06 3.95
N MET A 319 -23.76 27.08 3.44
CA MET A 319 -23.90 25.65 3.79
C MET A 319 -23.36 25.33 5.18
N ALA A 320 -22.27 25.95 5.62
CA ALA A 320 -21.77 25.84 7.00
C ALA A 320 -22.78 26.43 8.00
N LYS A 321 -23.44 27.55 7.66
CA LYS A 321 -24.56 28.10 8.45
C LYS A 321 -25.78 27.18 8.45
N ALA A 322 -26.11 26.53 7.34
CA ALA A 322 -27.23 25.58 7.27
C ALA A 322 -26.98 24.30 8.11
N LYS A 323 -25.74 23.82 8.22
CA LYS A 323 -25.38 22.69 9.10
C LYS A 323 -25.29 23.05 10.59
N VAL A 324 -24.94 24.29 10.93
CA VAL A 324 -24.90 24.77 12.33
C VAL A 324 -26.27 25.27 12.82
N PHE A 325 -27.19 25.63 11.91
CA PHE A 325 -28.51 26.19 12.24
C PHE A 325 -29.70 25.60 11.42
N GLY A 326 -29.74 24.29 11.16
CA GLY A 326 -30.97 23.57 10.75
C GLY A 326 -31.50 22.78 11.95
N ARG A 327 -32.65 23.11 12.55
CA ARG A 327 -34.01 22.70 12.12
C ARG A 327 -34.14 21.21 11.82
#